data_AF-M5II56-F1
#
_entry.id   AF-M5II56-F1
#
_cell.length_a   1.000
_cell.length_b   1.000
_cell.length_c   1.000
_cell.angle_alpha   90.00
_cell.angle_beta   90.00
_cell.angle_gamma   90.00
#
_symmetry.space_group_name_H-M   'P 1'
#
loop_
_entity.id
_entity.type
_entity.pdbx_description
1 polymer ?
#
loop_
_entity_poly.entity_id
_entity_poly.type
_entity_poly.pdbx_seq_one_letter_code
_entity_poly.pdbx_strand_id
1 'polypeptide(L)'
;MKLRQILKLGAAIAVCLNLASAKSLEQIKKDGVITIATEGVYSPFSFHNEKDELMGYDVEIARAVADKLALKPKFVEASWDAMIAAFDAGKADTVFNQVSITEERKKKYDYSVPYMT
;
A
#
# COMPACT_ATOMS: atom_id res chain seq x y z
N MET A 1 -31.75 -8.85 -53.65
CA MET A 1 -32.14 -8.00 -52.51
C MET A 1 -31.88 -8.78 -51.21
N LYS A 2 -30.64 -9.22 -50.97
CA LYS A 2 -29.51 -8.58 -50.26
C LYS A 2 -29.72 -8.42 -48.73
N LEU A 3 -29.46 -9.51 -48.01
CA LEU A 3 -28.36 -9.64 -47.02
C LEU A 3 -28.22 -8.48 -46.00
N ARG A 4 -29.11 -8.37 -45.01
CA ARG A 4 -29.06 -7.30 -43.99
C ARG A 4 -29.47 -7.68 -42.56
N GLN A 5 -29.36 -8.93 -42.12
CA GLN A 5 -29.72 -9.28 -40.72
C GLN A 5 -28.67 -10.09 -39.94
N ILE A 6 -27.38 -9.88 -40.23
CA ILE A 6 -26.32 -10.39 -39.34
C ILE A 6 -25.23 -9.34 -39.23
N LEU A 7 -25.23 -8.52 -38.17
CA LEU A 7 -23.99 -7.94 -37.67
C LEU A 7 -24.13 -7.42 -36.22
N LYS A 8 -23.54 -8.21 -35.31
CA LYS A 8 -22.86 -7.78 -34.08
C LYS A 8 -23.74 -7.35 -32.91
N LEU A 9 -24.20 -8.39 -32.19
CA LEU A 9 -24.11 -8.53 -30.74
C LEU A 9 -23.11 -7.51 -30.15
N GLY A 10 -23.66 -6.51 -29.47
CA GLY A 10 -22.91 -5.42 -28.85
C GLY A 10 -21.87 -5.96 -27.89
N ALA A 11 -20.68 -5.36 -27.97
CA ALA A 11 -19.48 -5.70 -27.23
C ALA A 11 -19.77 -6.11 -25.79
N ALA A 12 -19.31 -7.31 -25.43
CA ALA A 12 -19.05 -7.64 -24.04
C ALA A 12 -18.06 -6.61 -23.52
N ILE A 13 -18.55 -5.69 -22.68
CA ILE A 13 -17.69 -4.88 -21.83
C ILE A 13 -17.06 -5.88 -20.86
N ALA A 14 -15.91 -6.42 -21.24
CA ALA A 14 -14.97 -6.95 -20.27
C ALA A 14 -14.49 -5.75 -19.47
N VAL A 15 -15.27 -5.37 -18.45
CA VAL A 15 -14.72 -4.61 -17.33
C VAL A 15 -13.72 -5.56 -16.71
N CYS A 16 -12.45 -5.41 -17.10
CA CYS A 16 -11.35 -5.90 -16.29
C CYS A 16 -11.44 -5.12 -14.98
N LEU A 17 -12.22 -5.64 -14.04
CA LEU A 17 -12.10 -5.31 -12.64
C LEU A 17 -10.68 -5.70 -12.25
N ASN A 18 -9.75 -4.76 -12.42
CA ASN A 18 -8.47 -4.79 -11.74
C ASN A 18 -8.77 -4.58 -10.25
N LEU A 19 -9.29 -5.61 -9.60
CA LEU A 19 -9.20 -5.74 -8.16
C LEU A 19 -7.71 -5.85 -7.88
N ALA A 20 -7.11 -4.75 -7.42
CA ALA A 20 -5.74 -4.76 -6.96
C ALA A 20 -5.66 -5.77 -5.80
N SER A 21 -5.16 -6.96 -6.09
CA SER A 21 -4.82 -7.92 -5.05
C SER A 21 -3.56 -7.43 -4.36
N ALA A 22 -3.53 -7.48 -3.03
CA ALA A 22 -2.29 -7.31 -2.29
C ALA A 22 -1.23 -8.29 -2.82
N LYS A 23 0.02 -7.81 -2.96
CA LYS A 23 1.13 -8.66 -3.37
C LYS A 23 1.45 -9.66 -2.26
N SER A 24 1.79 -10.89 -2.64
CA SER A 24 2.33 -11.85 -1.67
C SER A 24 3.75 -11.46 -1.24
N LEU A 25 4.17 -11.92 -0.06
CA LEU A 25 5.56 -11.72 0.40
C LEU A 25 6.58 -12.29 -0.59
N GLU A 26 6.26 -13.38 -1.28
CA GLU A 26 7.12 -13.97 -2.31
C GLU A 26 7.30 -13.03 -3.52
N GLN A 27 6.22 -12.38 -3.95
CA GLN A 27 6.28 -11.38 -5.02
C GLN A 27 7.11 -10.16 -4.60
N ILE A 28 6.90 -9.66 -3.38
CA ILE A 28 7.67 -8.54 -2.83
C ILE A 28 9.16 -8.91 -2.73
N LYS A 29 9.48 -10.13 -2.24
CA LYS A 29 10.86 -10.66 -2.20
C LYS A 29 11.49 -10.79 -3.57
N LYS A 30 10.73 -11.21 -4.58
CA LYS A 30 11.20 -11.26 -5.96
C LYS A 30 11.49 -9.87 -6.53
N ASP A 31 10.68 -8.87 -6.19
CA ASP A 31 10.89 -7.49 -6.60
C ASP A 31 12.07 -6.83 -5.87
N GLY A 32 12.45 -7.36 -4.69
CA GLY A 32 13.56 -6.87 -3.87
C GLY A 32 13.28 -5.53 -3.17
N VAL A 33 12.05 -5.03 -3.26
CA VAL A 33 11.61 -3.74 -2.73
C VAL A 33 10.29 -3.92 -1.99
N ILE A 34 10.19 -3.35 -0.79
CA ILE A 34 8.93 -3.20 -0.06
C ILE A 34 8.51 -1.74 -0.07
N THR A 35 7.32 -1.45 -0.61
CA THR A 35 6.76 -0.10 -0.68
C THR A 35 5.94 0.18 0.56
N ILE A 36 6.31 1.20 1.32
CA ILE A 36 5.75 1.54 2.63
C ILE A 36 5.04 2.88 2.53
N ALA A 37 3.75 2.93 2.84
CA ALA A 37 3.01 4.16 2.90
C ALA A 37 3.11 4.80 4.31
N THR A 38 3.30 6.12 4.34
CA THR A 38 3.39 6.91 5.58
C THR A 38 3.00 8.38 5.30
N GLU A 39 2.86 9.23 6.33
CA GLU A 39 2.49 10.63 6.11
C GLU A 39 3.68 11.59 5.92
N GLY A 40 4.82 11.34 6.58
CA GLY A 40 6.00 12.22 6.48
C GLY A 40 5.88 13.56 7.22
N VAL A 41 4.75 13.82 7.88
CA VAL A 41 4.47 15.06 8.62
C VAL A 41 3.99 14.84 10.06
N TYR A 42 3.94 13.60 10.53
CA TYR A 42 3.46 13.20 11.85
C TYR A 42 4.61 12.89 12.84
N SER A 43 5.20 13.95 13.40
CA SER A 43 6.23 13.81 14.44
C SER A 43 5.63 13.28 15.77
N PRO A 44 6.32 12.38 16.50
CA PRO A 44 7.68 11.85 16.27
C PRO A 44 7.72 10.52 15.47
N PHE A 45 6.65 10.13 14.79
CA PHE A 45 6.49 8.80 14.21
C PHE A 45 6.95 8.71 12.75
N SER A 46 6.59 9.68 11.93
CA SER A 46 6.96 9.80 10.52
C SER A 46 7.03 11.28 10.14
N PHE A 47 8.22 11.83 10.07
CA PHE A 47 8.45 13.24 9.83
C PHE A 47 9.80 13.50 9.18
N HIS A 48 9.98 14.68 8.58
CA HIS A 48 11.26 15.12 8.04
C HIS A 48 12.05 15.91 9.07
N ASN A 49 13.36 15.64 9.17
CA ASN A 49 14.26 16.42 10.01
C ASN A 49 14.70 17.73 9.32
N GLU A 50 15.58 18.50 9.97
CA GLU A 50 16.11 19.76 9.43
C GLU A 50 16.89 19.60 8.10
N LYS A 51 17.31 18.37 7.76
CA LYS A 51 17.99 18.03 6.51
C LYS A 51 17.06 17.45 5.45
N ASP A 52 15.74 17.51 5.69
CA ASP A 52 14.72 16.93 4.82
C ASP A 52 14.82 15.40 4.67
N GLU A 53 15.35 14.71 5.69
CA GLU A 53 15.41 13.26 5.73
C GLU A 53 14.18 12.70 6.46
N LEU A 54 13.41 11.84 5.79
CA LEU A 54 12.32 11.09 6.39
C LEU A 54 12.85 10.22 7.54
N MET A 55 12.31 10.42 8.73
CA MET A 55 12.67 9.71 9.96
C MET A 55 11.49 9.63 10.93
N GLY A 56 11.73 9.04 12.09
CA GLY A 56 10.73 8.88 13.15
C GLY A 56 10.54 7.42 13.52
N TYR A 57 9.84 7.18 14.61
CA TYR A 57 9.72 5.85 15.19
C TYR A 57 9.19 4.80 14.19
N ASP A 58 8.11 5.10 13.48
CA ASP A 58 7.51 4.16 12.52
C ASP A 58 8.39 3.95 11.29
N VAL A 59 9.09 5.01 10.84
CA VAL A 59 10.05 4.94 9.73
C VAL A 59 11.20 4.01 10.09
N GLU A 60 11.75 4.10 11.31
CA GLU A 60 12.84 3.24 11.76
C GLU A 60 12.40 1.78 11.97
N ILE A 61 11.20 1.55 12.51
CA ILE A 61 10.64 0.19 12.59
C ILE A 61 10.45 -0.39 11.19
N ALA A 62 9.91 0.37 10.24
CA ALA A 62 9.71 -0.07 8.86
C ALA A 62 11.05 -0.42 8.18
N ARG A 63 12.10 0.39 8.39
CA ARG A 63 13.47 0.09 7.92
C ARG A 63 14.01 -1.20 8.52
N ALA A 64 13.85 -1.41 9.83
CA ALA A 64 14.32 -2.63 10.50
C ALA A 64 13.58 -3.89 10.01
N VAL A 65 12.27 -3.79 9.73
CA VAL A 65 11.49 -4.89 9.14
C VAL A 65 11.98 -5.19 7.72
N ALA A 66 12.19 -4.16 6.89
CA ALA A 66 12.71 -4.33 5.53
C ALA A 66 14.10 -5.00 5.54
N ASP A 67 14.99 -4.56 6.42
CA ASP A 67 16.34 -5.14 6.59
C ASP A 67 16.28 -6.62 6.98
N LYS A 68 15.45 -6.99 7.98
CA LYS A 68 15.25 -8.41 8.36
C LYS A 68 14.70 -9.27 7.23
N LEU A 69 13.94 -8.68 6.31
CA LEU A 69 13.40 -9.36 5.14
C LEU A 69 14.37 -9.37 3.95
N ALA A 70 15.54 -8.73 4.07
CA ALA A 70 16.50 -8.49 3.00
C ALA A 70 15.87 -7.73 1.81
N LEU A 71 15.04 -6.74 2.11
CA LEU A 71 14.32 -5.91 1.14
C LEU A 71 14.79 -4.46 1.22
N LYS A 72 14.81 -3.77 0.07
CA LYS A 72 15.00 -2.31 0.06
C LYS A 72 13.70 -1.60 0.42
N PRO A 73 13.65 -0.76 1.46
CA PRO A 73 12.46 0.04 1.75
C PRO A 73 12.31 1.16 0.71
N LYS A 74 11.08 1.37 0.23
CA LYS A 74 10.67 2.53 -0.58
C LYS A 74 9.49 3.21 0.10
N PHE A 75 9.70 4.40 0.62
CA PHE A 75 8.62 5.17 1.24
C PHE A 75 7.79 5.92 0.19
N VAL A 76 6.48 5.95 0.40
CA VAL A 76 5.53 6.78 -0.33
C VAL A 76 4.79 7.62 0.69
N GLU A 77 5.00 8.93 0.62
CA GLU A 77 4.42 9.90 1.53
C GLU A 77 3.13 10.48 0.94
N ALA A 78 2.06 10.48 1.73
CA ALA A 78 0.77 11.05 1.37
C ALA A 78 -0.04 11.38 2.63
N SER A 79 -1.04 12.25 2.53
CA SER A 79 -2.00 12.45 3.63
C SER A 79 -2.68 11.14 4.02
N TRP A 80 -3.17 11.03 5.26
CA TRP A 80 -3.89 9.85 5.77
C TRP A 80 -4.82 9.17 4.74
N ASP A 81 -5.78 9.91 4.18
CA ASP A 81 -6.76 9.34 3.23
C ASP A 81 -6.10 8.85 1.93
N ALA A 82 -5.14 9.60 1.40
CA ALA A 82 -4.44 9.25 0.17
C ALA A 82 -3.47 8.08 0.38
N MET A 83 -2.85 7.97 1.55
CA MET A 83 -2.01 6.85 1.97
C MET A 83 -2.82 5.56 2.04
N ILE A 84 -3.98 5.58 2.70
CA ILE A 84 -4.88 4.41 2.78
C ILE A 84 -5.40 4.05 1.38
N ALA A 85 -5.79 5.03 0.57
CA ALA A 85 -6.24 4.79 -0.80
C ALA A 85 -5.13 4.21 -1.69
N ALA A 86 -3.87 4.63 -1.51
CA ALA A 86 -2.72 4.08 -2.23
C ALA A 86 -2.46 2.62 -1.83
N PHE A 87 -2.56 2.29 -0.53
CA PHE A 87 -2.47 0.92 -0.03
C PHE A 87 -3.59 0.04 -0.61
N ASP A 88 -4.84 0.50 -0.54
CA ASP A 88 -6.00 -0.20 -1.12
C ASP A 88 -5.87 -0.45 -2.64
N ALA A 89 -5.22 0.47 -3.35
CA ALA A 89 -4.97 0.37 -4.78
C ALA A 89 -3.75 -0.50 -5.12
N GLY A 90 -3.10 -1.13 -4.14
CA GLY A 90 -1.88 -1.94 -4.33
C GLY A 90 -0.65 -1.13 -4.73
N LYS A 91 -0.65 0.19 -4.51
CA LYS A 91 0.51 1.07 -4.77
C LYS A 91 1.51 1.06 -3.61
N ALA A 92 1.11 0.58 -2.44
CA ALA A 92 1.97 0.30 -1.31
C ALA A 92 1.70 -1.13 -0.81
N ASP A 93 2.73 -1.78 -0.27
CA ASP A 93 2.66 -3.14 0.24
C ASP A 93 2.28 -3.17 1.72
N THR A 94 2.53 -2.08 2.46
CA THR A 94 2.26 -1.95 3.89
C THR A 94 2.16 -0.49 4.32
N VAL A 95 1.65 -0.25 5.54
CA VAL A 95 1.50 1.08 6.15
C VAL A 95 2.19 1.12 7.50
N PHE A 96 3.05 2.11 7.73
CA PHE A 96 3.69 2.41 9.01
C PHE A 96 3.44 3.90 9.34
N ASN A 97 2.39 4.15 10.14
CA ASN A 97 1.93 5.52 10.48
C ASN A 97 0.92 5.52 11.66
N GLN A 98 1.25 4.87 12.78
CA GLN A 98 0.45 4.79 14.00
C GLN A 98 -1.01 4.38 13.76
N VAL A 99 -1.22 3.42 12.87
CA VAL A 99 -2.57 2.98 12.50
C VAL A 99 -3.18 2.21 13.66
N SER A 100 -4.12 2.84 14.37
CA SER A 100 -4.87 2.18 15.43
C SER A 100 -5.68 1.00 14.89
N ILE A 101 -5.64 -0.10 15.64
CA ILE A 101 -6.40 -1.31 15.38
C ILE A 101 -7.83 -1.11 15.88
N THR A 102 -8.80 -1.20 14.98
CA THR A 102 -10.23 -1.13 15.32
C THR A 102 -10.98 -2.33 14.75
N GLU A 103 -12.12 -2.70 15.35
CA GLU A 103 -12.95 -3.80 14.87
C GLU A 103 -13.50 -3.57 13.46
N GLU A 104 -13.69 -2.31 13.06
CA GLU A 104 -14.07 -1.97 11.69
C GLU A 104 -12.93 -2.26 10.71
N ARG A 105 -11.71 -1.78 11.00
CA ARG A 105 -10.57 -1.95 10.10
C ARG A 105 -10.06 -3.38 10.05
N LYS A 106 -10.17 -4.16 11.13
CA LYS A 106 -9.90 -5.61 11.15
C LYS A 106 -10.74 -6.40 10.15
N LYS A 107 -11.90 -5.89 9.73
CA LYS A 107 -12.70 -6.53 8.68
C LYS A 107 -12.08 -6.41 7.29
N LYS A 108 -11.12 -5.49 7.12
CA LYS A 108 -10.53 -5.13 5.82
C LYS A 108 -9.01 -5.35 5.76
N TYR A 109 -8.31 -5.17 6.88
CA TYR A 109 -6.85 -5.18 6.93
C TYR A 109 -6.32 -6.19 7.94
N ASP A 110 -5.22 -6.82 7.55
CA ASP A 110 -4.35 -7.53 8.47
C ASP A 110 -3.41 -6.53 9.18
N TYR A 111 -3.06 -6.86 10.42
CA TYR A 111 -2.19 -6.04 11.27
C TYR A 111 -0.98 -6.82 11.73
N SER A 112 0.11 -6.10 11.99
CA SER A 112 1.22 -6.66 12.76
C SER A 112 0.78 -6.93 14.21
N VAL A 113 1.64 -7.61 14.96
CA VAL A 113 1.63 -7.49 16.42
C VAL A 113 1.78 -6.00 16.78
N PRO A 114 0.97 -5.46 17.71
CA PRO A 114 1.10 -4.06 18.13
C PRO A 114 2.50 -3.77 18.68
N TYR A 115 3.04 -2.61 18.32
CA TYR A 115 4.36 -2.15 18.78
C TYR A 115 4.29 -0.83 19.58
N MET A 116 3.08 -0.34 19.83
CA MET A 116 2.77 0.84 20.66
C MET A 116 1.35 0.70 21.23
N THR A 117 1.08 1.36 22.37
CA THR A 117 -0.20 1.29 23.11
C THR A 117 -0.70 2.68 23.48
#